data_AF-A0A078AMU7-F1
#
_entry.id   AF-A0A078AMU7-F1
#
_cell.length_a   1.000
_cell.length_b   1.000
_cell.length_c   1.000
_cell.angle_alpha   90.00
_cell.angle_beta   90.00
_cell.angle_gamma   90.00
#
_symmetry.space_group_name_H-M   'P 1'
#
loop_
_entity.id
_entity.type
_entity.pdbx_description
1 polymer ?
#
loop_
_entity_poly.entity_id
_entity_poly.type
_entity_poly.pdbx_seq_one_letter_code
_entity_poly.pdbx_strand_id
1 'polypeptide(L)'
;MQNTRQNFNASKGFDEFSAGGPLSKNGAQGQSPFNQTHGSMAQTTQQNTANIKGKLGSLDEMIRQLADELNYHKKEVQVLRSEKESLESVLTMKTQDVRKTLTNELFKVEEEMKRHYAHQKAENARIQQQVTALKGEKTALDMQLLELERRMAELELQVGHDQHH
;
A
#
# COMPACT_ATOMS: atom_id res chain seq x y z
N MET A 1 22.39 -25.74 -18.03
CA MET A 1 21.96 -24.72 -17.04
C MET A 1 20.55 -24.30 -17.41
N GLN A 2 19.54 -24.84 -16.71
CA GLN A 2 18.12 -24.47 -16.91
C GLN A 2 17.77 -23.35 -15.94
N ASN A 3 17.24 -22.27 -16.49
CA ASN A 3 16.97 -21.02 -15.80
C ASN A 3 15.45 -20.94 -15.55
N THR A 4 15.01 -21.34 -14.37
CA THR A 4 13.59 -21.28 -13.97
C THR A 4 13.30 -19.90 -13.37
N ARG A 5 12.64 -19.03 -14.15
CA ARG A 5 12.02 -17.80 -13.66
C ARG A 5 10.49 -17.99 -13.55
N GLN A 6 9.91 -17.22 -12.64
CA GLN A 6 8.50 -16.88 -12.43
C GLN A 6 7.69 -17.75 -11.46
N ASN A 7 7.45 -17.22 -10.26
CA ASN A 7 6.16 -16.60 -9.92
C ASN A 7 6.21 -16.01 -8.50
N PHE A 8 6.28 -14.68 -8.40
CA PHE A 8 5.96 -13.96 -7.17
C PHE A 8 4.49 -13.54 -7.26
N ASN A 9 3.64 -14.17 -6.44
CA ASN A 9 2.22 -13.86 -6.36
C ASN A 9 2.00 -12.86 -5.20
N ALA A 10 1.94 -11.56 -5.52
CA ALA A 10 1.64 -10.51 -4.56
C ALA A 10 0.25 -9.93 -4.87
N SER A 11 -0.80 -10.59 -4.40
CA SER A 11 -2.14 -10.00 -4.36
C SER A 11 -2.99 -10.67 -3.29
N LYS A 12 -2.74 -10.32 -2.02
CA LYS A 12 -3.72 -10.46 -0.94
C LYS A 12 -3.48 -9.35 0.07
N GLY A 13 -4.29 -8.32 -0.02
CA GLY A 13 -4.33 -7.27 0.98
C GLY A 13 -5.26 -6.16 0.52
N PHE A 14 -6.28 -5.89 1.35
CA PHE A 14 -7.10 -4.69 1.35
C PHE A 14 -8.45 -4.75 0.62
N ASP A 15 -9.38 -5.53 1.17
CA ASP A 15 -10.83 -5.33 0.99
C ASP A 15 -11.52 -5.64 2.33
N GLU A 16 -11.96 -4.61 3.08
CA GLU A 16 -13.23 -4.56 3.84
C GLU A 16 -13.25 -3.35 4.80
N PHE A 17 -13.88 -2.26 4.36
CA PHE A 17 -14.53 -1.29 5.26
C PHE A 17 -16.01 -1.27 4.90
N SER A 18 -16.78 -2.17 5.52
CA SER A 18 -18.23 -2.19 5.46
C SER A 18 -18.78 -1.33 6.60
N ALA A 19 -19.08 -0.07 6.31
CA ALA A 19 -19.83 0.83 7.18
C ALA A 19 -21.25 0.99 6.62
N GLY A 20 -22.18 0.16 7.08
CA GLY A 20 -23.59 0.20 6.71
C GLY A 20 -24.46 -0.30 7.85
N GLY A 21 -24.74 0.58 8.83
CA GLY A 21 -25.68 0.29 9.90
C GLY A 21 -27.14 0.33 9.42
N PRO A 22 -28.04 -0.50 9.97
CA PRO A 22 -29.41 -0.61 9.49
C PRO A 22 -30.33 0.54 9.95
N LEU A 23 -31.05 1.12 8.99
CA LEU A 23 -32.16 2.07 9.21
C LEU A 23 -33.32 1.40 9.96
N SER A 24 -33.71 2.02 11.08
CA SER A 24 -34.88 1.65 11.88
C SER A 24 -36.19 2.10 11.21
N LYS A 25 -37.06 1.14 10.88
CA LYS A 25 -38.44 1.36 10.41
C LYS A 25 -39.39 1.42 11.61
N ASN A 26 -39.86 2.61 11.96
CA ASN A 26 -41.01 2.77 12.86
C ASN A 26 -42.29 3.00 12.05
N GLY A 27 -43.10 1.95 11.93
CA GLY A 27 -44.50 2.04 11.53
C GLY A 27 -45.39 2.18 12.77
N ALA A 28 -46.01 3.33 12.94
CA ALA A 28 -47.04 3.56 13.96
C ALA A 28 -48.43 3.50 13.30
N GLN A 29 -49.11 2.37 13.45
CA GLN A 29 -50.56 2.25 13.30
C GLN A 29 -51.23 2.78 14.56
N GLY A 30 -52.10 3.78 14.40
CA GLY A 30 -52.95 4.30 15.47
C GLY A 30 -54.26 4.80 14.87
N GLN A 31 -55.22 3.88 14.73
CA GLN A 31 -56.60 4.21 14.37
C GLN A 31 -57.28 4.98 15.51
N SER A 32 -58.10 5.97 15.18
CA SER A 32 -59.11 6.51 16.09
C SER A 32 -60.37 6.83 15.28
N PRO A 33 -61.52 6.22 15.60
CA PRO A 33 -62.81 6.75 15.20
C PRO A 33 -63.64 7.08 16.44
N PHE A 34 -63.86 8.35 16.72
CA PHE A 34 -65.00 8.74 17.52
C PHE A 34 -65.58 10.05 17.02
N ASN A 35 -66.71 9.93 16.33
CA ASN A 35 -67.57 11.02 15.94
C ASN A 35 -68.78 10.97 16.86
N GLN A 36 -69.05 12.01 17.63
CA GLN A 36 -70.38 12.24 18.18
C GLN A 36 -70.65 13.72 18.45
N THR A 37 -71.84 14.10 18.01
CA THR A 37 -72.36 15.42 17.73
C THR A 37 -73.01 16.07 18.97
N HIS A 38 -73.20 17.39 18.88
CA HIS A 38 -74.19 18.26 19.53
C HIS A 38 -73.87 18.91 20.89
N GLY A 39 -73.85 20.25 20.87
CA GLY A 39 -74.12 21.07 22.04
C GLY A 39 -73.74 22.56 21.88
N SER A 40 -74.75 23.42 21.84
CA SER A 40 -74.72 24.86 22.19
C SER A 40 -74.08 25.87 21.21
N MET A 41 -74.98 26.50 20.45
CA MET A 41 -74.79 27.73 19.68
C MET A 41 -74.85 28.96 20.61
N ALA A 42 -73.81 29.15 21.45
CA ALA A 42 -73.63 30.37 22.27
C ALA A 42 -72.15 30.62 22.69
N GLN A 43 -71.16 30.07 21.97
CA GLN A 43 -69.74 30.24 22.30
C GLN A 43 -68.82 30.43 21.07
N THR A 44 -69.37 30.86 19.95
CA THR A 44 -68.65 30.82 18.65
C THR A 44 -67.61 31.94 18.49
N THR A 45 -67.61 32.97 19.35
CA THR A 45 -66.62 34.06 19.29
C THR A 45 -65.44 33.87 20.25
N GLN A 46 -65.55 32.99 21.25
CA GLN A 46 -64.51 32.79 22.28
C GLN A 46 -63.68 31.50 22.06
N GLN A 47 -64.28 30.46 21.45
CA GLN A 47 -63.56 29.22 21.09
C GLN A 47 -62.61 29.38 19.89
N ASN A 48 -62.92 30.26 18.94
CA ASN A 48 -62.05 30.51 17.78
C ASN A 48 -60.73 31.19 18.17
N THR A 49 -60.77 32.13 19.13
CA THR A 49 -59.59 32.85 19.62
C THR A 49 -58.68 31.94 20.45
N ALA A 50 -59.24 30.98 21.20
CA ALA A 50 -58.49 29.99 21.97
C ALA A 50 -57.69 29.02 21.06
N ASN A 51 -58.29 28.57 19.95
CA ASN A 51 -57.62 27.72 18.96
C ASN A 51 -56.50 28.46 18.22
N ILE A 52 -56.69 29.75 17.91
CA ILE A 52 -55.65 30.57 17.27
C ILE A 52 -54.51 30.81 18.26
N LYS A 53 -54.80 31.15 19.52
CA LYS A 53 -53.78 31.37 20.55
C LYS A 53 -52.93 30.11 20.80
N GLY A 54 -53.55 28.93 20.81
CA GLY A 54 -52.82 27.65 20.92
C GLY A 54 -51.92 27.36 19.72
N LYS A 55 -52.42 27.58 18.50
CA LYS A 55 -51.61 27.44 17.28
C LYS A 55 -50.44 28.44 17.24
N LEU A 56 -50.68 29.67 17.68
CA LEU A 56 -49.65 30.72 17.76
C LEU A 56 -48.56 30.35 18.76
N GLY A 57 -48.94 29.83 19.94
CA GLY A 57 -48.00 29.28 20.91
C GLY A 57 -47.18 28.11 20.36
N SER A 58 -47.81 27.17 19.63
CA SER A 58 -47.08 26.07 19.00
C SER A 58 -46.11 26.52 17.91
N LEU A 59 -46.46 27.58 17.17
CA LEU A 59 -45.58 28.16 16.16
C LEU A 59 -44.39 28.88 16.81
N ASP A 60 -44.61 29.61 17.91
CA ASP A 60 -43.53 30.26 18.66
C ASP A 60 -42.54 29.22 19.26
N GLU A 61 -43.06 28.11 19.78
CA GLU A 61 -42.22 27.00 20.28
C GLU A 61 -41.38 26.39 19.13
N MET A 62 -42.01 26.15 17.99
CA MET A 62 -41.33 25.62 16.79
C MET A 62 -40.25 26.58 16.28
N ILE A 63 -40.53 27.89 16.26
CA ILE A 63 -39.55 28.92 15.86
C ILE A 63 -38.35 28.90 16.80
N ARG A 64 -38.56 28.75 18.11
CA ARG A 64 -37.47 28.65 19.09
C ARG A 64 -36.62 27.40 18.88
N GLN A 65 -37.27 26.26 18.69
CA GLN A 65 -36.56 25.00 18.41
C GLN A 65 -35.73 25.09 17.11
N LEU A 66 -36.30 25.63 16.04
CA LEU A 66 -35.59 25.84 14.78
C LEU A 66 -34.42 26.82 14.93
N ALA A 67 -34.55 27.85 15.76
CA ALA A 67 -33.47 28.79 16.04
C ALA A 67 -32.30 28.11 16.78
N ASP A 68 -32.60 27.22 17.72
CA ASP A 68 -31.59 26.45 18.45
C ASP A 68 -30.88 25.43 17.53
N GLU A 69 -31.64 24.70 16.72
CA GLU A 69 -31.09 23.77 15.70
C GLU A 69 -30.21 24.50 14.68
N LEU A 70 -30.64 25.67 14.21
CA LEU A 70 -29.85 26.47 13.26
C LEU A 70 -28.52 26.93 13.88
N ASN A 71 -28.54 27.34 15.15
CA ASN A 71 -27.32 27.72 15.87
C ASN A 71 -26.39 26.52 16.12
N TYR A 72 -26.95 25.35 16.40
CA TYR A 72 -26.20 24.10 16.52
C TYR A 72 -25.50 23.75 15.21
N HIS A 73 -26.24 23.69 14.10
CA HIS A 73 -25.67 23.37 12.79
C HIS A 73 -24.63 24.38 12.33
N LYS A 74 -24.80 25.67 12.66
CA LYS A 74 -23.79 26.69 12.38
C LYS A 74 -22.46 26.40 13.06
N LYS A 75 -22.49 25.93 14.32
CA LYS A 75 -21.27 25.53 15.05
C LYS A 75 -20.66 24.26 14.46
N GLU A 76 -21.49 23.27 14.16
CA GLU A 76 -21.07 22.01 13.57
C GLU A 76 -20.35 22.22 12.23
N VAL A 77 -20.91 23.06 11.35
CA VAL A 77 -20.27 23.45 10.08
C VAL A 77 -18.92 24.12 10.31
N GLN A 78 -18.78 24.94 11.36
CA GLN A 78 -17.51 25.59 11.67
C GLN A 78 -16.46 24.58 12.14
N VAL A 79 -16.84 23.61 12.97
CA VAL A 79 -15.95 22.53 13.41
C VAL A 79 -15.50 21.70 12.20
N LEU A 80 -16.45 21.26 11.36
CA LEU A 80 -16.15 20.47 10.17
C LEU A 80 -15.20 21.18 9.20
N ARG A 81 -15.32 22.51 9.07
CA ARG A 81 -14.37 23.31 8.27
C ARG A 81 -12.96 23.27 8.85
N SER A 82 -12.82 23.43 10.17
CA SER A 82 -11.51 23.39 10.83
C SER A 82 -10.87 22.00 10.77
N GLU A 83 -11.67 20.94 10.90
CA GLU A 83 -11.20 19.56 10.76
C GLU A 83 -10.75 19.28 9.33
N LYS A 84 -11.53 19.73 8.34
CA LYS A 84 -11.15 19.63 6.93
C LYS A 84 -9.79 20.29 6.67
N GLU A 85 -9.58 21.51 7.13
CA GLU A 85 -8.30 22.24 6.93
C GLU A 85 -7.13 21.50 7.60
N SER A 86 -7.35 20.96 8.80
CA SER A 86 -6.35 20.14 9.50
C SER A 86 -6.01 18.87 8.72
N LEU A 87 -7.01 18.14 8.22
CA LEU A 87 -6.82 16.93 7.43
C LEU A 87 -6.11 17.22 6.11
N GLU A 88 -6.44 18.31 5.42
CA GLU A 88 -5.76 18.73 4.19
C GLU A 88 -4.27 19.05 4.44
N SER A 89 -3.96 19.70 5.56
CA SER A 89 -2.58 19.97 5.98
C SER A 89 -1.80 18.68 6.25
N VAL A 90 -2.37 17.76 7.04
CA VAL A 90 -1.75 16.46 7.35
C VAL A 90 -1.55 15.63 6.08
N LEU A 91 -2.56 15.58 5.19
CA LEU A 91 -2.47 14.85 3.92
C LEU A 91 -1.35 15.40 3.04
N THR A 92 -1.24 16.73 2.95
CA THR A 92 -0.18 17.40 2.18
C THR A 92 1.19 17.03 2.75
N MET A 93 1.36 17.17 4.07
CA MET A 93 2.63 16.83 4.75
C MET A 93 3.01 15.36 4.52
N LYS A 94 2.10 14.42 4.76
CA LYS A 94 2.34 12.99 4.56
C LYS A 94 2.69 12.66 3.11
N THR A 95 2.01 13.28 2.16
CA THR A 95 2.30 13.10 0.72
C THR A 95 3.71 13.57 0.39
N GLN A 96 4.13 14.72 0.94
CA GLN A 96 5.47 15.26 0.73
C GLN A 96 6.55 14.37 1.37
N ASP A 97 6.33 13.91 2.60
CA ASP A 97 7.26 13.04 3.33
C ASP A 97 7.46 11.69 2.63
N VAL A 98 6.36 11.06 2.20
CA VAL A 98 6.41 9.79 1.46
C VAL A 98 7.14 9.99 0.14
N ARG A 99 6.81 11.04 -0.62
CA ARG A 99 7.50 11.35 -1.88
C ARG A 99 9.00 11.55 -1.67
N LYS A 100 9.39 12.32 -0.64
CA LYS A 100 10.81 12.56 -0.31
C LYS A 100 11.53 11.27 0.06
N THR A 101 10.89 10.44 0.88
CA THR A 101 11.44 9.14 1.30
C THR A 101 11.66 8.24 0.10
N LEU A 102 10.64 8.06 -0.75
CA LEU A 102 10.75 7.21 -1.93
C LEU A 102 11.80 7.71 -2.92
N THR A 103 11.90 9.03 -3.11
CA THR A 103 12.92 9.62 -4.00
C THR A 103 14.34 9.34 -3.49
N ASN A 104 14.55 9.45 -2.19
CA ASN A 104 15.86 9.18 -1.58
C ASN A 104 16.22 7.70 -1.64
N GLU A 105 15.28 6.81 -1.35
CA GLU A 105 15.51 5.36 -1.43
C GLU A 105 15.76 4.91 -2.87
N LEU A 106 15.03 5.46 -3.84
CA LEU A 106 15.29 5.21 -5.27
C LEU A 106 16.73 5.59 -5.64
N PHE A 107 17.16 6.80 -5.26
CA PHE A 107 18.51 7.27 -5.53
C PHE A 107 19.59 6.37 -4.90
N LYS A 108 19.41 5.96 -3.63
CA LYS A 108 20.35 5.05 -2.95
C LYS A 108 20.45 3.71 -3.67
N VAL A 109 19.31 3.09 -3.99
CA VAL A 109 19.25 1.79 -4.66
C VAL A 109 19.90 1.87 -6.05
N GLU A 110 19.68 2.94 -6.80
CA GLU A 110 20.32 3.15 -8.10
C GLU A 110 21.85 3.23 -7.99
N GLU A 111 22.37 4.01 -7.04
CA GLU A 111 23.82 4.14 -6.83
C GLU A 111 24.45 2.84 -6.34
N GLU A 112 23.79 2.11 -5.44
CA GLU A 112 24.24 0.78 -5.02
C GLU A 112 24.25 -0.20 -6.17
N MET A 113 23.21 -0.22 -7.01
CA MET A 113 23.14 -1.09 -8.18
C MET A 113 24.29 -0.80 -9.16
N LYS A 114 24.58 0.47 -9.44
CA LYS A 114 25.72 0.87 -10.29
C LYS A 114 27.05 0.42 -9.69
N ARG A 115 27.26 0.64 -8.39
CA ARG A 115 28.47 0.22 -7.67
C ARG A 115 28.66 -1.30 -7.73
N HIS A 116 27.61 -2.07 -7.43
CA HIS A 116 27.64 -3.52 -7.46
C HIS A 116 27.90 -4.05 -8.88
N TYR A 117 27.28 -3.46 -9.90
CA TYR A 117 27.53 -3.82 -11.28
C TYR A 117 28.98 -3.58 -11.70
N ALA A 118 29.55 -2.42 -11.36
CA ALA A 118 30.95 -2.12 -11.64
C ALA A 118 31.91 -3.11 -10.97
N HIS A 119 31.66 -3.43 -9.69
CA HIS A 119 32.44 -4.42 -8.96
C HIS A 119 32.33 -5.82 -9.58
N GLN A 120 31.12 -6.26 -9.91
CA GLN A 120 30.89 -7.55 -10.54
C GLN A 120 31.58 -7.65 -11.91
N LYS A 121 31.56 -6.57 -12.70
CA LYS A 121 32.24 -6.50 -13.99
C LYS A 121 33.76 -6.62 -13.83
N ALA A 122 34.35 -5.91 -12.87
CA ALA A 122 35.78 -5.97 -12.59
C ALA A 122 36.20 -7.37 -12.11
N GLU A 123 35.44 -7.96 -11.20
CA GLU A 123 35.73 -9.29 -10.66
C GLU A 123 35.58 -10.39 -11.73
N ASN A 124 34.58 -10.27 -12.62
CA ASN A 124 34.43 -11.18 -13.74
C ASN A 124 35.66 -11.13 -14.68
N ALA A 125 36.14 -9.92 -14.99
CA ALA A 125 37.35 -9.75 -15.79
C ALA A 125 38.58 -10.36 -15.11
N ARG A 126 38.74 -10.16 -13.80
CA ARG A 126 39.83 -10.75 -13.00
C ARG A 126 39.80 -12.28 -13.02
N ILE A 127 38.62 -12.87 -12.85
CA ILE A 127 38.43 -14.33 -12.91
C ILE A 127 38.73 -14.85 -14.31
N GLN A 128 38.28 -14.19 -15.37
CA GLN A 128 38.57 -14.59 -16.76
C GLN A 128 40.07 -14.57 -17.07
N GLN A 129 40.80 -13.58 -16.55
CA GLN A 129 42.26 -13.51 -16.67
C GLN A 129 42.91 -14.71 -15.98
N GLN A 130 42.50 -15.04 -14.75
CA GLN A 130 43.02 -16.21 -14.03
C GLN A 130 42.72 -17.53 -14.74
N VAL A 131 41.50 -17.70 -15.25
CA VAL A 131 41.13 -18.89 -16.04
C VAL A 131 42.02 -19.02 -17.28
N THR A 132 42.35 -17.90 -17.93
CA THR A 132 43.23 -17.89 -19.11
C THR A 132 44.66 -18.27 -18.73
N ALA A 133 45.20 -17.71 -17.64
CA ALA A 133 46.52 -18.05 -17.13
C ALA A 133 46.65 -19.54 -16.77
N LEU A 134 45.69 -20.06 -15.99
CA LEU A 134 45.66 -21.47 -15.58
C LEU A 134 45.56 -22.44 -16.77
N LYS A 135 44.83 -22.06 -17.83
CA LYS A 135 44.81 -22.84 -19.08
C LYS A 135 46.18 -22.89 -19.75
N GLY A 136 46.90 -21.76 -19.79
CA GLY A 136 48.26 -21.69 -20.31
C GLY A 136 49.24 -22.55 -19.50
N GLU A 137 49.19 -22.44 -18.17
CA GLU A 137 50.00 -23.27 -17.26
C GLU A 137 49.72 -24.76 -17.44
N LYS A 138 48.44 -25.15 -17.55
CA LYS A 138 48.06 -26.53 -17.82
C LYS A 138 48.71 -27.04 -19.10
N THR A 139 48.59 -26.30 -20.20
CA THR A 139 49.20 -26.70 -21.48
C THR A 139 50.73 -26.80 -21.38
N ALA A 140 51.39 -25.90 -20.64
CA ALA A 140 52.83 -25.97 -20.43
C ALA A 140 53.23 -27.24 -19.65
N LEU A 141 52.47 -27.60 -18.60
CA LEU A 141 52.68 -28.83 -17.84
C LEU A 141 52.44 -30.08 -18.69
N ASP A 142 51.39 -30.08 -19.52
CA ASP A 142 51.10 -31.20 -20.44
C ASP A 142 52.27 -31.43 -21.42
N MET A 143 52.90 -30.37 -21.93
CA MET A 143 54.08 -30.48 -22.80
C MET A 143 55.30 -31.01 -22.05
N GLN A 144 55.53 -30.55 -20.81
CA GLN A 144 56.63 -31.05 -19.98
C GLN A 144 56.45 -32.52 -19.63
N LEU A 145 55.21 -32.96 -19.37
CA LEU A 145 54.89 -34.36 -19.12
C LEU A 145 55.24 -35.24 -20.33
N LEU A 146 54.81 -34.85 -21.53
CA LEU A 146 55.12 -35.59 -22.76
C LEU A 146 56.63 -35.71 -23.02
N GLU A 147 57.39 -34.64 -22.78
CA GLU A 147 58.84 -34.66 -22.94
C GLU A 147 59.52 -35.61 -21.94
N LEU A 148 59.06 -35.61 -20.68
CA LEU A 148 59.55 -36.54 -19.66
C LEU A 148 59.21 -37.99 -20.01
N GLU A 149 57.98 -38.27 -20.47
CA GLU A 149 57.56 -39.59 -20.93
C GLU A 149 58.45 -40.09 -22.09
N ARG A 150 58.74 -39.23 -23.07
CA ARG A 150 59.64 -39.56 -24.17
C ARG A 150 61.05 -39.87 -23.67
N ARG A 151 61.59 -39.04 -22.77
CA ARG A 151 62.93 -39.26 -22.19
C ARG A 151 63.00 -40.56 -21.39
N MET A 152 61.94 -40.92 -20.66
CA MET A 152 61.87 -42.21 -19.97
C MET A 152 61.94 -43.37 -20.97
N ALA A 153 61.14 -43.33 -22.03
CA ALA A 153 61.16 -44.38 -23.06
C ALA A 153 62.54 -44.51 -23.75
N GLU A 154 63.22 -43.40 -24.03
CA GLU A 154 64.58 -43.39 -24.58
C GLU A 154 65.60 -44.05 -23.62
N LEU A 155 65.51 -43.74 -22.32
CA LEU A 155 66.37 -44.35 -21.30
C LEU A 155 66.07 -45.84 -21.10
N GLU A 156 64.79 -46.24 -21.09
CA GLU A 156 64.38 -47.65 -21.01
C GLU A 156 64.95 -48.48 -22.17
N LEU A 157 65.00 -47.91 -23.38
CA LEU A 157 65.61 -48.54 -24.54
C LEU A 157 67.13 -48.71 -24.40
N GLN A 158 67.82 -47.67 -23.91
CA GLN A 158 69.28 -47.71 -23.70
C GLN A 158 69.68 -48.75 -22.66
N VAL A 159 68.97 -48.80 -21.52
CA VAL A 159 69.21 -49.80 -20.47
C VAL A 159 69.00 -51.23 -20.97
N GLY A 160 68.01 -51.46 -21.83
CA GLY A 160 67.79 -52.76 -22.46
C GLY A 160 68.92 -53.19 -23.42
N HIS A 161 69.63 -52.23 -24.03
CA HIS A 161 70.79 -52.51 -24.89
C HIS A 161 72.05 -52.83 -24.08
N ASP A 162 72.27 -52.15 -22.95
CA ASP A 162 73.44 -52.35 -22.08
C ASP A 162 73.44 -53.71 -21.35
N GLN A 163 72.31 -54.42 -21.28
CA GLN A 163 72.22 -55.76 -20.66
C GLN A 163 72.68 -56.92 -21.58
N HIS A 164 72.95 -56.66 -22.87
CA HIS A 164 73.27 -57.70 -23.86
C HIS A 164 74.75 -57.68 -24.35
N HIS A 165 75.64 -57.00 -23.64
CA HIS A 165 77.10 -57.05 -23.87
C HIS A 165 77.86 -57.74 -22.74
#